data_AF-A0A497I4P7-F1
#
_entry.id   AF-A0A497I4P7-F1
#
_cell.length_a   1.000
_cell.length_b   1.000
_cell.length_c   1.000
_cell.angle_alpha   90.00
_cell.angle_beta   90.00
_cell.angle_gamma   90.00
#
_symmetry.space_group_name_H-M   'P 1'
#
loop_
_entity.id
_entity.type
_entity.pdbx_description
1 polymer ?
#
loop_
_entity_poly.entity_id
_entity_poly.type
_entity_poly.pdbx_seq_one_letter_code
_entity_poly.pdbx_strand_id
1 'polypeptide(L)'
;MKLYRFLTLPDWLRAVVEPIWNFLALVGFGTVIYAISKLLKILSIFKEIGKIEDTYSKARNFIKDELSDMAFTINYLPSEIIVEKAIKGEKVLSSSLRSYLKRTVKQITRKRYIQVVIFGDMTYPEQLAYVIKKTFEAVFPFQKVLDLDLRRSLVTYYSYKFALSSEELVGRETIDLLEDELKKSPHKDMLVKLDSKELEEAITLNPPPEVRPLLDRVIIPILRLKSQELSDVTDASLIEMTKSEMYNLLQKLAERKIAILFVGQKTPDEYLAYVREKINWFDGLLICSRGLWVKTHYILEPELSTIMQNIHLTEKLATKYFEGDLLSENNETIHHRYTYMYVNSDAES
;
A
#
# COMPACT_ATOMS: atom_id res chain seq x y z
N MET A 1 54.81 17.41 -32.20
CA MET A 1 55.17 16.05 -31.73
C MET A 1 54.57 15.05 -32.72
N LYS A 2 55.38 14.60 -33.69
CA LYS A 2 54.93 13.77 -34.83
C LYS A 2 54.66 12.33 -34.35
N LEU A 3 53.45 11.82 -34.58
CA LEU A 3 53.07 10.40 -34.36
C LEU A 3 53.90 9.48 -35.29
N TYR A 4 55.08 9.05 -34.83
CA TYR A 4 55.95 8.11 -35.56
C TYR A 4 55.84 6.66 -35.03
N ARG A 5 54.61 6.17 -34.78
CA ARG A 5 54.36 4.78 -34.32
C ARG A 5 53.15 4.08 -34.96
N PHE A 6 52.80 4.43 -36.20
CA PHE A 6 51.78 3.70 -37.00
C PHE A 6 52.38 2.84 -38.13
N LEU A 7 53.70 2.59 -38.12
CA LEU A 7 54.44 1.96 -39.23
C LEU A 7 54.53 0.43 -39.20
N THR A 8 53.85 -0.26 -38.29
CA THR A 8 53.88 -1.75 -38.20
C THR A 8 52.49 -2.40 -38.14
N LEU A 9 51.44 -1.68 -38.52
CA LEU A 9 50.09 -2.24 -38.57
C LEU A 9 49.80 -2.81 -39.97
N PRO A 10 49.22 -4.02 -40.08
CA PRO A 10 48.77 -4.59 -41.35
C PRO A 10 47.84 -3.63 -42.12
N ASP A 11 47.88 -3.65 -43.46
CA ASP A 11 47.14 -2.71 -44.32
C ASP A 11 45.63 -2.70 -44.06
N TRP A 12 45.05 -3.85 -43.71
CA TRP A 12 43.62 -3.96 -43.34
C TRP A 12 43.28 -3.21 -42.05
N LEU A 13 44.23 -3.12 -41.12
CA LEU A 13 44.06 -2.42 -39.85
C LEU A 13 44.19 -0.91 -40.05
N ARG A 14 45.07 -0.46 -40.96
CA ARG A 14 45.13 0.96 -41.37
C ARG A 14 43.84 1.43 -42.03
N ALA A 15 43.28 0.64 -42.95
CA ALA A 15 42.04 0.98 -43.64
C ALA A 15 40.84 1.16 -42.70
N VAL A 16 40.86 0.54 -41.53
CA VAL A 16 39.82 0.70 -40.49
C VAL A 16 40.15 1.83 -39.52
N VAL A 17 41.43 2.03 -39.18
CA VAL A 17 41.85 3.02 -38.18
C VAL A 17 41.90 4.44 -38.72
N GLU A 18 42.30 4.65 -39.99
CA GLU A 18 42.32 5.99 -40.62
C GLU A 18 40.96 6.70 -40.62
N PRO A 19 39.85 6.05 -41.00
CA PRO A 19 38.51 6.65 -40.93
C PRO A 19 38.12 7.04 -39.49
N ILE A 20 38.41 6.17 -38.52
CA ILE A 20 38.11 6.40 -37.10
C ILE A 20 38.95 7.58 -36.59
N TRP A 21 40.23 7.65 -36.96
CA TRP A 21 41.12 8.72 -36.55
C TRP A 21 40.78 10.07 -37.19
N ASN A 22 40.42 10.07 -38.47
CA ASN A 22 39.93 11.27 -39.16
C ASN A 22 38.60 11.76 -38.57
N PHE A 23 37.70 10.85 -38.19
CA PHE A 23 36.46 11.20 -37.48
C PHE A 23 36.72 11.76 -36.08
N LEU A 24 37.61 11.13 -35.29
CA LEU A 24 38.03 11.60 -33.98
C LEU A 24 38.75 12.96 -34.05
N ALA A 25 39.53 13.20 -35.10
CA ALA A 25 40.21 14.47 -35.33
C ALA A 25 39.23 15.58 -35.76
N LEU A 26 38.22 15.25 -36.58
CA LEU A 26 37.19 16.19 -37.05
C LEU A 26 36.23 16.63 -35.94
N VAL A 27 35.77 15.69 -35.11
CA VAL A 27 34.82 15.94 -34.02
C VAL A 27 35.54 16.39 -32.75
N GLY A 28 36.83 16.09 -32.62
CA GLY A 28 37.64 16.28 -31.41
C GLY A 28 37.57 15.05 -30.49
N PHE A 29 38.75 14.51 -30.14
CA PHE A 29 38.87 13.33 -29.29
C PHE A 29 38.19 13.53 -27.91
N GLY A 30 38.30 14.73 -27.34
CA GLY A 30 37.64 15.09 -26.07
C GLY A 30 36.11 15.07 -26.15
N THR A 31 35.55 15.46 -27.30
CA THR A 31 34.10 15.48 -27.57
C THR A 31 33.55 14.07 -27.71
N VAL A 32 34.30 13.16 -28.34
CA VAL A 32 33.92 11.75 -28.44
C VAL A 32 34.03 11.03 -27.09
N ILE A 33 35.10 11.27 -26.32
CA ILE A 33 35.21 10.75 -24.94
C ILE A 33 34.06 11.27 -24.07
N TYR A 34 33.75 12.56 -24.16
CA TYR A 34 32.64 13.15 -23.42
C TYR A 34 31.31 12.49 -23.80
N ALA A 35 31.03 12.33 -25.10
CA ALA A 35 29.83 11.66 -25.59
C ALA A 35 29.72 10.21 -25.11
N ILE A 36 30.81 9.43 -25.18
CA ILE A 36 30.86 8.04 -24.68
C ILE A 36 30.63 8.02 -23.17
N SER A 37 31.29 8.90 -22.40
CA SER A 37 31.12 8.98 -20.95
C SER A 37 29.69 9.31 -20.55
N LYS A 38 29.02 10.21 -21.30
CA LYS A 38 27.62 10.56 -21.09
C LYS A 38 26.69 9.39 -21.42
N LEU A 39 26.96 8.67 -22.51
CA LEU A 39 26.20 7.49 -22.92
C LEU A 39 26.34 6.35 -21.90
N LEU A 40 27.54 6.10 -21.40
CA LEU A 40 27.77 5.12 -20.33
C LEU A 40 27.05 5.49 -19.03
N LYS A 41 27.06 6.77 -18.63
CA LYS A 41 26.27 7.25 -17.47
C LYS A 41 24.78 7.00 -17.65
N ILE A 42 24.24 7.30 -18.84
CA ILE A 42 22.83 7.06 -19.17
C ILE A 42 22.49 5.57 -19.09
N LEU A 43 23.33 4.70 -19.65
CA LEU A 43 23.15 3.24 -19.58
C LEU A 43 23.19 2.72 -18.14
N SER A 44 24.09 3.24 -17.31
CA SER A 44 24.18 2.89 -15.89
C SER A 44 22.90 3.26 -15.13
N ILE A 45 22.38 4.49 -15.34
CA ILE A 45 21.11 4.93 -14.75
C ILE A 45 19.95 4.04 -15.20
N PHE A 46 19.91 3.66 -16.48
CA PHE A 46 18.87 2.75 -16.98
C PHE A 46 18.92 1.36 -16.35
N LYS A 47 20.12 0.83 -16.11
CA LYS A 47 20.30 -0.46 -15.44
C LYS A 47 19.84 -0.38 -13.98
N GLU A 48 20.17 0.69 -13.27
CA GLU A 48 19.76 0.94 -11.89
C GLU A 48 18.23 1.05 -11.76
N ILE A 49 17.60 1.90 -12.57
CA ILE A 49 16.13 2.03 -12.65
C ILE A 49 15.48 0.67 -12.95
N GLY A 50 16.01 -0.05 -13.94
CA GLY A 50 15.50 -1.37 -14.32
C GLY A 50 15.59 -2.38 -13.17
N LYS A 51 16.68 -2.35 -12.40
CA LYS A 51 16.84 -3.19 -11.21
C LYS A 51 15.77 -2.90 -10.16
N ILE A 52 15.45 -1.63 -9.89
CA ILE A 52 14.42 -1.25 -8.90
C ILE A 52 13.03 -1.74 -9.35
N GLU A 53 12.67 -1.49 -10.61
CA GLU A 53 11.39 -1.95 -11.17
C GLU A 53 11.25 -3.48 -11.11
N ASP A 54 12.32 -4.20 -11.41
CA ASP A 54 12.38 -5.67 -11.36
C ASP A 54 12.29 -6.19 -9.91
N THR A 55 13.07 -5.62 -8.98
CA THR A 55 13.03 -5.96 -7.55
C THR A 55 11.62 -5.78 -6.98
N TYR A 56 10.98 -4.64 -7.23
CA TYR A 56 9.60 -4.41 -6.79
C TYR A 56 8.64 -5.45 -7.36
N SER A 57 8.72 -5.72 -8.67
CA SER A 57 7.78 -6.64 -9.33
C SER A 57 7.94 -8.07 -8.81
N LYS A 58 9.19 -8.51 -8.60
CA LYS A 58 9.51 -9.81 -7.99
C LYS A 58 9.03 -9.90 -6.55
N ALA A 59 9.30 -8.88 -5.73
CA ALA A 59 8.85 -8.83 -4.34
C ALA A 59 7.33 -8.90 -4.24
N ARG A 60 6.61 -8.12 -5.07
CA ARG A 60 5.15 -8.16 -5.10
C ARG A 60 4.61 -9.54 -5.48
N ASN A 61 5.17 -10.17 -6.51
CA ASN A 61 4.70 -11.49 -6.94
C ASN A 61 5.01 -12.56 -5.89
N PHE A 62 6.21 -12.52 -5.30
CA PHE A 62 6.59 -13.39 -4.19
C PHE A 62 5.58 -13.32 -3.03
N ILE A 63 5.29 -12.10 -2.56
CA ILE A 63 4.34 -11.93 -1.45
C ILE A 63 2.92 -12.32 -1.87
N LYS A 64 2.52 -12.07 -3.12
CA LYS A 64 1.21 -12.48 -3.63
C LYS A 64 1.06 -14.01 -3.62
N ASP A 65 2.11 -14.73 -3.98
CA ASP A 65 2.07 -16.18 -4.16
C ASP A 65 2.27 -16.93 -2.82
N GLU A 66 3.02 -16.35 -1.88
CA GLU A 66 3.46 -17.03 -0.65
C GLU A 66 2.80 -16.53 0.64
N LEU A 67 2.15 -15.35 0.68
CA LEU A 67 1.73 -14.73 1.94
C LEU A 67 0.26 -14.29 1.95
N SER A 68 -0.52 -14.93 2.84
CA SER A 68 -1.95 -14.65 3.04
C SER A 68 -2.26 -13.40 3.86
N ASP A 69 -1.30 -12.90 4.65
CA ASP A 69 -1.51 -11.90 5.71
C ASP A 69 -1.61 -10.46 5.22
N MET A 70 -1.30 -10.22 3.94
CA MET A 70 -1.44 -8.94 3.25
C MET A 70 -2.27 -9.07 1.98
N ALA A 71 -2.98 -10.19 1.82
CA ALA A 71 -3.61 -10.57 0.57
C ALA A 71 -4.52 -9.47 0.04
N PHE A 72 -5.36 -8.85 0.90
CA PHE A 72 -6.26 -7.80 0.47
C PHE A 72 -5.49 -6.59 -0.08
N THR A 73 -4.54 -6.04 0.69
CA THR A 73 -3.77 -4.87 0.27
C THR A 73 -2.91 -5.12 -0.97
N ILE A 74 -2.28 -6.29 -1.09
CA ILE A 74 -1.41 -6.65 -2.24
C ILE A 74 -2.17 -6.63 -3.56
N ASN A 75 -3.45 -7.00 -3.57
CA ASN A 75 -4.26 -6.98 -4.80
C ASN A 75 -4.41 -5.59 -5.39
N TYR A 76 -4.39 -4.57 -4.54
CA TYR A 76 -4.46 -3.19 -4.98
C TYR A 76 -3.10 -2.61 -5.38
N LEU A 77 -1.99 -3.25 -5.00
CA LEU A 77 -0.65 -2.85 -5.46
C LEU A 77 -0.55 -3.03 -6.99
N PRO A 78 -0.02 -2.04 -7.72
CA PRO A 78 0.20 -2.17 -9.16
C PRO A 78 1.17 -3.32 -9.43
N SER A 79 0.90 -4.12 -10.46
CA SER A 79 1.77 -5.22 -10.86
C SER A 79 3.13 -4.74 -11.37
N GLU A 80 3.21 -3.48 -11.81
CA GLU A 80 4.43 -2.89 -12.31
C GLU A 80 4.53 -1.40 -11.92
N ILE A 81 5.74 -0.92 -11.73
CA ILE A 81 6.06 0.49 -11.54
C ILE A 81 6.87 1.02 -12.73
N ILE A 82 6.87 2.34 -12.91
CA ILE A 82 7.76 3.05 -13.83
C ILE A 82 8.56 4.02 -12.99
N VAL A 83 9.87 3.79 -12.90
CA VAL A 83 10.76 4.64 -12.09
C VAL A 83 11.49 5.62 -13.01
N GLU A 84 11.50 6.89 -12.62
CA GLU A 84 12.20 7.98 -13.31
C GLU A 84 13.21 8.60 -12.35
N LYS A 85 14.44 8.89 -12.82
CA LYS A 85 15.48 9.50 -11.98
C LYS A 85 15.66 10.97 -12.33
N ALA A 86 15.52 11.83 -11.31
CA ALA A 86 15.82 13.26 -11.40
C ALA A 86 17.29 13.50 -11.03
N ILE A 87 18.07 14.08 -11.95
CA ILE A 87 19.49 14.35 -11.75
C ILE A 87 19.65 15.76 -11.17
N LYS A 88 20.37 15.90 -10.06
CA LYS A 88 20.61 17.19 -9.39
C LYS A 88 21.27 18.19 -10.34
N GLY A 89 20.70 19.40 -10.44
CA GLY A 89 21.23 20.50 -11.27
C GLY A 89 20.78 20.49 -12.74
N GLU A 90 20.08 19.45 -13.19
CA GLU A 90 19.51 19.38 -14.54
C GLU A 90 17.97 19.31 -14.47
N LYS A 91 17.26 20.12 -15.26
CA LYS A 91 15.78 20.02 -15.43
C LYS A 91 15.37 18.72 -16.16
N VAL A 92 16.31 17.84 -16.45
CA VAL A 92 16.14 16.71 -17.36
C VAL A 92 15.89 15.44 -16.56
N LEU A 93 14.68 14.87 -16.69
CA LEU A 93 14.39 13.50 -16.30
C LEU A 93 15.17 12.57 -17.22
N SER A 94 16.04 11.73 -16.67
CA SER A 94 16.99 10.91 -17.45
C SER A 94 16.33 9.86 -18.36
N SER A 95 15.01 9.72 -18.32
CA SER A 95 14.28 8.65 -19.00
C SER A 95 12.96 9.06 -19.67
N SER A 96 12.74 10.33 -20.05
CA SER A 96 11.48 10.76 -20.67
C SER A 96 11.04 9.86 -21.84
N LEU A 97 11.98 9.44 -22.69
CA LEU A 97 11.72 8.58 -23.86
C LEU A 97 11.41 7.11 -23.47
N ARG A 98 12.15 6.53 -22.51
CA ARG A 98 11.91 5.16 -22.01
C ARG A 98 10.58 5.08 -21.26
N SER A 99 10.31 6.07 -20.43
CA SER A 99 9.04 6.21 -19.72
C SER A 99 7.89 6.36 -20.71
N TYR A 100 8.04 7.19 -21.74
CA TYR A 100 7.05 7.35 -22.80
C TYR A 100 6.77 6.02 -23.51
N LEU A 101 7.81 5.31 -23.98
CA LEU A 101 7.67 4.00 -24.62
C LEU A 101 6.99 2.97 -23.71
N LYS A 102 7.41 2.89 -22.43
CA LYS A 102 6.76 2.02 -21.45
C LYS A 102 5.30 2.41 -21.22
N ARG A 103 4.96 3.70 -21.15
CA ARG A 103 3.57 4.16 -21.02
C ARG A 103 2.73 3.70 -22.21
N THR A 104 3.23 3.86 -23.43
CA THR A 104 2.53 3.43 -24.64
C THR A 104 2.28 1.92 -24.62
N VAL A 105 3.31 1.11 -24.33
CA VAL A 105 3.16 -0.34 -24.22
C VAL A 105 2.18 -0.72 -23.11
N LYS A 106 2.27 -0.06 -21.94
CA LYS A 106 1.39 -0.39 -20.80
C LYS A 106 -0.06 0.01 -21.02
N GLN A 107 -0.31 1.16 -21.66
CA GLN A 107 -1.66 1.58 -22.09
C GLN A 107 -2.30 0.53 -23.02
N ILE A 108 -1.51 -0.04 -23.93
CA ILE A 108 -1.97 -1.12 -24.83
C ILE A 108 -2.29 -2.40 -24.02
N THR A 109 -1.47 -2.75 -23.03
CA THR A 109 -1.69 -3.96 -22.19
C THR A 109 -2.72 -3.81 -21.08
N ARG A 110 -3.31 -2.60 -20.88
CA ARG A 110 -4.27 -2.27 -19.80
C ARG A 110 -3.81 -2.63 -18.37
N LYS A 111 -2.51 -2.82 -18.14
CA LYS A 111 -1.98 -3.10 -16.79
C LYS A 111 -1.96 -1.83 -15.94
N ARG A 112 -2.34 -1.95 -14.65
CA ARG A 112 -2.19 -0.86 -13.68
C ARG A 112 -0.71 -0.61 -13.42
N TYR A 113 -0.29 0.65 -13.51
CA TYR A 113 1.08 1.06 -13.19
C TYR A 113 1.10 2.38 -12.46
N ILE A 114 2.18 2.61 -11.70
CA ILE A 114 2.45 3.88 -11.01
C ILE A 114 3.78 4.41 -11.47
N GLN A 115 3.83 5.72 -11.70
CA GLN A 115 5.07 6.44 -11.99
C GLN A 115 5.65 6.99 -10.70
N VAL A 116 6.92 6.70 -10.43
CA VAL A 116 7.65 7.20 -9.25
C VAL A 116 8.90 7.93 -9.72
N VAL A 117 9.05 9.18 -9.30
CA VAL A 117 10.26 9.97 -9.55
C VAL A 117 11.16 9.86 -8.32
N ILE A 118 12.36 9.30 -8.51
CA ILE A 118 13.41 9.18 -7.49
C ILE A 118 14.48 10.25 -7.69
N PHE A 119 15.13 10.65 -6.60
CA PHE A 119 16.20 11.65 -6.64
C PHE A 119 17.56 10.99 -6.83
N GLY A 120 18.42 11.64 -7.61
CA GLY A 120 19.69 11.07 -8.03
C GLY A 120 20.76 10.92 -6.95
N ASP A 121 20.60 11.60 -5.83
CA ASP A 121 21.48 11.62 -4.66
C ASP A 121 21.17 10.52 -3.63
N MET A 122 20.06 9.80 -3.80
CA MET A 122 19.69 8.66 -2.95
C MET A 122 20.55 7.42 -3.28
N THR A 123 20.94 6.69 -2.24
CA THR A 123 21.51 5.34 -2.34
C THR A 123 20.46 4.35 -2.85
N TYR A 124 20.89 3.17 -3.32
CA TYR A 124 19.96 2.16 -3.82
C TYR A 124 18.91 1.71 -2.77
N PRO A 125 19.26 1.42 -1.51
CA PRO A 125 18.28 1.11 -0.47
C PRO A 125 17.27 2.24 -0.24
N GLU A 126 17.71 3.50 -0.21
CA GLU A 126 16.83 4.67 -0.06
C GLU A 126 15.86 4.81 -1.24
N GLN A 127 16.36 4.63 -2.48
CA GLN A 127 15.51 4.66 -3.68
C GLN A 127 14.44 3.56 -3.63
N LEU A 128 14.81 2.36 -3.21
CA LEU A 128 13.88 1.23 -3.12
C LEU A 128 12.84 1.44 -2.01
N ALA A 129 13.25 1.87 -0.81
CA ALA A 129 12.35 2.24 0.28
C ALA A 129 11.36 3.33 -0.16
N TYR A 130 11.86 4.37 -0.83
CA TYR A 130 11.04 5.46 -1.34
C TYR A 130 10.01 4.97 -2.38
N VAL A 131 10.42 4.10 -3.30
CA VAL A 131 9.55 3.51 -4.32
C VAL A 131 8.44 2.66 -3.71
N ILE A 132 8.77 1.80 -2.75
CA ILE A 132 7.79 1.00 -2.02
C ILE A 132 6.78 1.93 -1.32
N LYS A 133 7.27 2.93 -0.58
CA LYS A 133 6.44 3.90 0.13
C LYS A 133 5.50 4.67 -0.79
N LYS A 134 6.00 5.15 -1.93
CA LYS A 134 5.18 5.85 -2.93
C LYS A 134 4.12 4.96 -3.56
N THR A 135 4.41 3.68 -3.71
CA THR A 135 3.44 2.71 -4.20
C THR A 135 2.30 2.53 -3.20
N PHE A 136 2.59 2.35 -1.91
CA PHE A 136 1.56 2.28 -0.87
C PHE A 136 0.79 3.58 -0.71
N GLU A 137 1.47 4.73 -0.78
CA GLU A 137 0.82 6.06 -0.68
C GLU A 137 -0.25 6.26 -1.77
N ALA A 138 0.00 5.77 -2.98
CA ALA A 138 -0.94 5.84 -4.09
C ALA A 138 -2.11 4.84 -3.96
N VAL A 139 -1.88 3.70 -3.29
CA VAL A 139 -2.88 2.63 -3.09
C VAL A 139 -3.77 2.88 -1.87
N PHE A 140 -3.32 3.75 -0.95
CA PHE A 140 -4.06 4.24 0.21
C PHE A 140 -4.48 5.71 0.06
N PRO A 141 -5.46 6.02 -0.83
CA PRO A 141 -5.98 7.36 -1.04
C PRO A 141 -6.93 7.81 0.09
N PHE A 142 -6.53 7.64 1.34
CA PHE A 142 -7.37 7.88 2.51
C PHE A 142 -7.29 9.33 3.01
N GLN A 143 -6.96 10.30 2.17
CA GLN A 143 -6.74 11.70 2.59
C GLN A 143 -7.98 12.37 3.19
N LYS A 144 -9.17 11.91 2.80
CA LYS A 144 -10.46 12.41 3.33
C LYS A 144 -10.98 11.59 4.51
N VAL A 145 -10.32 10.48 4.85
CA VAL A 145 -10.80 9.49 5.81
C VAL A 145 -9.87 9.36 7.02
N LEU A 146 -8.57 9.60 6.82
CA LEU A 146 -7.55 9.61 7.86
C LEU A 146 -6.87 10.97 7.88
N ASP A 147 -6.42 11.38 9.06
CA ASP A 147 -5.50 12.51 9.18
C ASP A 147 -4.15 12.21 8.50
N LEU A 148 -3.32 13.25 8.39
CA LEU A 148 -2.05 13.14 7.69
C LEU A 148 -1.08 12.17 8.37
N ASP A 149 -1.02 12.19 9.70
CA ASP A 149 -0.02 11.46 10.48
C ASP A 149 -0.36 9.98 10.59
N LEU A 150 -1.63 9.63 10.81
CA LEU A 150 -2.11 8.26 10.78
C LEU A 150 -2.02 7.66 9.39
N ARG A 151 -2.37 8.42 8.33
CA ARG A 151 -2.18 7.95 6.94
C ARG A 151 -0.71 7.66 6.65
N ARG A 152 0.20 8.54 7.06
CA ARG A 152 1.65 8.33 6.91
C ARG A 152 2.13 7.11 7.70
N SER A 153 1.66 6.97 8.93
CA SER A 153 1.95 5.82 9.79
C SER A 153 1.54 4.51 9.12
N LEU A 154 0.34 4.46 8.55
CA LEU A 154 -0.21 3.31 7.83
C LEU A 154 0.62 2.96 6.60
N VAL A 155 0.97 3.96 5.78
CA VAL A 155 1.82 3.78 4.60
C VAL A 155 3.19 3.22 5.00
N THR A 156 3.84 3.81 6.00
CA THR A 156 5.16 3.35 6.48
C THR A 156 5.07 1.94 7.06
N TYR A 157 4.02 1.63 7.83
CA TYR A 157 3.79 0.31 8.40
C TYR A 157 3.68 -0.79 7.32
N TYR A 158 2.82 -0.58 6.33
CA TYR A 158 2.66 -1.55 5.23
C TYR A 158 3.90 -1.62 4.32
N SER A 159 4.63 -0.51 4.14
CA SER A 159 5.89 -0.50 3.39
C SER A 159 6.94 -1.36 4.10
N TYR A 160 7.06 -1.21 5.42
CA TYR A 160 7.93 -2.04 6.25
C TYR A 160 7.50 -3.51 6.20
N LYS A 161 6.21 -3.81 6.39
CA LYS A 161 5.69 -5.19 6.35
C LYS A 161 5.97 -5.86 4.99
N PHE A 162 5.76 -5.13 3.89
CA PHE A 162 6.10 -5.59 2.54
C PHE A 162 7.60 -5.89 2.39
N ALA A 163 8.47 -4.97 2.81
CA ALA A 163 9.91 -5.15 2.71
C ALA A 163 10.40 -6.33 3.56
N LEU A 164 9.90 -6.46 4.79
CA LEU A 164 10.21 -7.57 5.70
C LEU A 164 9.78 -8.91 5.09
N SER A 165 8.58 -8.97 4.53
CA SER A 165 8.04 -10.15 3.84
C SER A 165 8.78 -10.51 2.55
N SER A 166 9.72 -9.69 2.09
CA SER A 166 10.49 -9.93 0.87
C SER A 166 11.97 -9.61 1.07
N GLU A 167 12.50 -9.89 2.27
CA GLU A 167 13.84 -9.53 2.70
C GLU A 167 14.94 -9.97 1.72
N GLU A 168 14.86 -11.18 1.18
CA GLU A 168 15.84 -11.71 0.23
C GLU A 168 15.93 -10.87 -1.08
N LEU A 169 14.83 -10.22 -1.46
CA LEU A 169 14.72 -9.43 -2.68
C LEU A 169 15.03 -7.96 -2.44
N VAL A 170 14.55 -7.43 -1.31
CA VAL A 170 14.59 -6.00 -0.98
C VAL A 170 15.86 -5.60 -0.22
N GLY A 171 16.45 -6.55 0.51
CA GLY A 171 17.68 -6.38 1.28
C GLY A 171 17.47 -5.72 2.65
N ARG A 172 18.29 -6.12 3.62
CA ARG A 172 18.20 -5.68 5.02
C ARG A 172 18.35 -4.16 5.20
N GLU A 173 19.26 -3.52 4.46
CA GLU A 173 19.47 -2.06 4.54
C GLU A 173 18.19 -1.27 4.23
N THR A 174 17.41 -1.72 3.25
CA THR A 174 16.12 -1.09 2.90
C THR A 174 15.08 -1.29 4.01
N ILE A 175 15.08 -2.47 4.64
CA ILE A 175 14.19 -2.78 5.77
C ILE A 175 14.53 -1.90 6.96
N ASP A 176 15.82 -1.76 7.29
CA ASP A 176 16.29 -0.94 8.42
C ASP A 176 15.85 0.52 8.27
N LEU A 177 15.95 1.09 7.06
CA LEU A 177 15.46 2.44 6.77
C LEU A 177 13.95 2.59 7.05
N LEU A 178 13.14 1.63 6.59
CA LEU A 178 11.69 1.64 6.80
C LEU A 178 11.32 1.37 8.27
N GLU A 179 12.08 0.51 8.95
CA GLU A 179 11.91 0.20 10.37
C GLU A 179 12.20 1.43 11.24
N ASP A 180 13.27 2.16 10.94
CA ASP A 180 13.65 3.38 11.64
C ASP A 180 12.65 4.52 11.43
N GLU A 181 12.06 4.62 10.24
CA GLU A 181 10.92 5.51 10.02
C GLU A 181 9.69 5.07 10.82
N LEU A 182 9.38 3.76 10.85
CA LEU A 182 8.25 3.23 11.59
C LEU A 182 8.40 3.45 13.10
N LYS A 183 9.61 3.30 13.64
CA LYS A 183 9.91 3.59 15.06
C LYS A 183 9.60 5.04 15.47
N LYS A 184 9.71 5.98 14.53
CA LYS A 184 9.43 7.41 14.74
C LYS A 184 7.96 7.78 14.54
N SER A 185 7.14 6.81 14.13
CA SER A 185 5.75 7.04 13.76
C SER A 185 4.84 7.16 15.01
N PRO A 186 4.02 8.22 15.13
CA PRO A 186 3.21 8.46 16.32
C PRO A 186 2.12 7.40 16.54
N HIS A 187 1.69 6.71 15.48
CA HIS A 187 0.62 5.71 15.55
C HIS A 187 1.12 4.27 15.37
N LYS A 188 2.44 4.03 15.47
CA LYS A 188 3.02 2.69 15.32
C LYS A 188 2.31 1.66 16.20
N ASP A 189 2.18 1.94 17.50
CA ASP A 189 1.68 0.97 18.46
C ASP A 189 0.22 0.60 18.20
N MET A 190 -0.59 1.57 17.76
CA MET A 190 -1.96 1.31 17.34
C MET A 190 -1.99 0.35 16.14
N LEU A 191 -1.20 0.64 15.09
CA LEU A 191 -1.15 -0.20 13.88
C LEU A 191 -0.63 -1.61 14.16
N VAL A 192 0.42 -1.74 14.98
CA VAL A 192 0.97 -3.05 15.38
C VAL A 192 -0.08 -3.86 16.16
N LYS A 193 -0.82 -3.23 17.08
CA LYS A 193 -1.92 -3.90 17.79
C LYS A 193 -3.03 -4.35 16.82
N LEU A 194 -3.44 -3.48 15.90
CA LEU A 194 -4.47 -3.79 14.89
C LEU A 194 -4.07 -4.90 13.92
N ASP A 195 -2.76 -5.15 13.74
CA ASP A 195 -2.24 -6.25 12.93
C ASP A 195 -1.95 -7.53 13.75
N SER A 196 -2.08 -7.48 15.08
CA SER A 196 -1.71 -8.58 15.98
C SER A 196 -2.79 -9.67 16.06
N LYS A 197 -2.36 -10.94 16.10
CA LYS A 197 -3.27 -12.09 16.27
C LYS A 197 -3.91 -12.08 17.65
N GLU A 198 -3.17 -11.65 18.66
CA GLU A 198 -3.62 -11.55 20.04
C GLU A 198 -4.80 -10.57 20.17
N LEU A 199 -4.80 -9.49 19.39
CA LEU A 199 -5.95 -8.59 19.35
C LEU A 199 -7.15 -9.25 18.68
N GLU A 200 -6.95 -9.86 17.51
CA GLU A 200 -8.03 -10.54 16.77
C GLU A 200 -8.72 -11.61 17.63
N GLU A 201 -7.94 -12.45 18.29
CA GLU A 201 -8.44 -13.51 19.18
C GLU A 201 -9.18 -12.93 20.40
N ALA A 202 -8.70 -11.81 20.96
CA ALA A 202 -9.30 -11.20 22.14
C ALA A 202 -10.66 -10.56 21.87
N ILE A 203 -10.87 -9.98 20.68
CA ILE A 203 -12.07 -9.19 20.38
C ILE A 203 -13.07 -9.91 19.46
N THR A 204 -12.66 -11.00 18.81
CA THR A 204 -13.54 -11.74 17.90
C THR A 204 -14.47 -12.68 18.67
N LEU A 205 -15.78 -12.50 18.49
CA LEU A 205 -16.79 -13.30 19.19
C LEU A 205 -16.93 -14.70 18.62
N ASN A 206 -16.82 -14.82 17.29
CA ASN A 206 -16.81 -16.09 16.56
C ASN A 206 -15.52 -16.21 15.73
N PRO A 207 -14.51 -16.94 16.22
CA PRO A 207 -13.23 -16.99 15.52
C PRO A 207 -13.43 -17.60 14.12
N PRO A 208 -12.94 -16.94 13.06
CA PRO A 208 -12.93 -17.51 11.72
C PRO A 208 -11.97 -18.70 11.66
N PRO A 209 -12.13 -19.62 10.70
CA PRO A 209 -11.25 -20.78 10.55
C PRO A 209 -9.79 -20.41 10.30
N GLU A 210 -9.54 -19.20 9.78
CA GLU A 210 -8.21 -18.61 9.63
C GLU A 210 -8.18 -17.26 10.35
N VAL A 211 -7.30 -17.16 11.34
CA VAL A 211 -6.94 -15.91 12.04
C VAL A 211 -6.07 -15.08 11.10
N ARG A 212 -6.56 -13.91 10.69
CA ARG A 212 -5.87 -13.01 9.78
C ARG A 212 -5.94 -11.58 10.30
N PRO A 213 -4.82 -10.82 10.28
CA PRO A 213 -4.76 -9.49 10.85
C PRO A 213 -5.96 -8.60 10.52
N LEU A 214 -6.57 -8.00 11.55
CA LEU A 214 -7.76 -7.15 11.41
C LEU A 214 -7.50 -5.95 10.51
N LEU A 215 -6.25 -5.46 10.53
CA LEU A 215 -5.82 -4.35 9.70
C LEU A 215 -6.15 -4.61 8.22
N ASP A 216 -5.68 -5.71 7.64
CA ASP A 216 -5.90 -6.05 6.23
C ASP A 216 -7.33 -6.55 5.96
N ARG A 217 -7.89 -7.32 6.89
CA ARG A 217 -9.17 -8.02 6.71
C ARG A 217 -10.41 -7.14 6.87
N VAL A 218 -10.37 -6.16 7.78
CA VAL A 218 -11.53 -5.37 8.19
C VAL A 218 -11.28 -3.89 7.98
N ILE A 219 -10.15 -3.39 8.49
CA ILE A 219 -9.89 -1.95 8.57
C ILE A 219 -9.63 -1.35 7.19
N ILE A 220 -8.70 -1.91 6.40
CA ILE A 220 -8.45 -1.40 5.05
C ILE A 220 -9.73 -1.43 4.19
N PRO A 221 -10.55 -2.51 4.17
CA PRO A 221 -11.85 -2.49 3.50
C PRO A 221 -12.78 -1.35 3.96
N ILE A 222 -12.95 -1.14 5.27
CA ILE A 222 -13.77 -0.04 5.80
C ILE A 222 -13.25 1.33 5.32
N LEU A 223 -11.93 1.55 5.41
CA LEU A 223 -11.31 2.80 4.94
C LEU A 223 -11.52 3.01 3.44
N ARG A 224 -11.48 1.95 2.64
CA ARG A 224 -11.78 2.02 1.20
C ARG A 224 -13.22 2.38 0.93
N LEU A 225 -14.18 1.72 1.58
CA LEU A 225 -15.61 2.04 1.42
C LEU A 225 -15.88 3.50 1.80
N LYS A 226 -15.36 3.95 2.94
CA LYS A 226 -15.55 5.34 3.39
C LYS A 226 -14.85 6.34 2.47
N SER A 227 -13.71 5.97 1.89
CA SER A 227 -13.01 6.81 0.90
C SER A 227 -13.75 6.91 -0.42
N GLN A 228 -14.48 5.87 -0.83
CA GLN A 228 -15.35 5.91 -2.01
C GLN A 228 -16.57 6.80 -1.74
N GLU A 229 -17.19 6.67 -0.56
CA GLU A 229 -18.32 7.51 -0.14
C GLU A 229 -17.96 9.00 -0.14
N LEU A 230 -16.75 9.35 0.31
CA LEU A 230 -16.27 10.73 0.38
C LEU A 230 -15.58 11.23 -0.91
N SER A 231 -15.55 10.46 -2.00
CA SER A 231 -14.78 10.83 -3.21
C SER A 231 -15.18 12.21 -3.73
N ASP A 232 -16.48 12.49 -3.76
CA ASP A 232 -17.06 13.69 -4.36
C ASP A 232 -17.38 14.78 -3.33
N VAL A 233 -17.17 14.49 -2.04
CA VAL A 233 -17.41 15.43 -0.94
C VAL A 233 -16.30 16.47 -0.87
N THR A 234 -16.67 17.75 -0.91
CA THR A 234 -15.74 18.88 -0.80
C THR A 234 -15.83 19.64 0.52
N ASP A 235 -16.85 19.37 1.34
CA ASP A 235 -17.04 20.00 2.65
C ASP A 235 -15.92 19.58 3.61
N ALA A 236 -15.09 20.55 3.99
CA ALA A 236 -13.98 20.36 4.91
C ALA A 236 -14.44 19.92 6.31
N SER A 237 -15.57 20.44 6.79
CA SER A 237 -16.05 20.13 8.15
C SER A 237 -16.47 18.67 8.25
N LEU A 238 -17.22 18.18 7.25
CA LEU A 238 -17.61 16.78 7.15
C LEU A 238 -16.39 15.85 7.01
N ILE A 239 -15.37 16.27 6.26
CA ILE A 239 -14.11 15.53 6.11
C ILE A 239 -13.37 15.42 7.47
N GLU A 240 -13.20 16.53 8.19
CA GLU A 240 -12.51 16.51 9.49
C GLU A 240 -13.29 15.73 10.57
N MET A 241 -14.62 15.83 10.56
CA MET A 241 -15.47 14.95 11.39
C MET A 241 -15.21 13.49 11.04
N THR A 242 -15.25 13.12 9.75
CA THR A 242 -15.03 11.72 9.35
C THR A 242 -13.65 11.22 9.77
N LYS A 243 -12.60 12.04 9.62
CA LYS A 243 -11.26 11.68 10.08
C LYS A 243 -11.22 11.38 11.57
N SER A 244 -11.83 12.25 12.38
CA SER A 244 -11.91 12.09 13.84
C SER A 244 -12.69 10.83 14.22
N GLU A 245 -13.79 10.56 13.53
CA GLU A 245 -14.59 9.35 13.74
C GLU A 245 -13.84 8.07 13.39
N MET A 246 -13.11 8.06 12.27
CA MET A 246 -12.31 6.89 11.87
C MET A 246 -11.14 6.67 12.82
N TYR A 247 -10.47 7.74 13.25
CA TYR A 247 -9.44 7.66 14.28
C TYR A 247 -9.99 7.00 15.56
N ASN A 248 -11.13 7.49 16.05
CA ASN A 248 -11.78 6.95 17.25
C ASN A 248 -12.18 5.48 17.10
N LEU A 249 -12.69 5.09 15.93
CA LEU A 249 -13.01 3.68 15.64
C LEU A 249 -11.76 2.79 15.74
N LEU A 250 -10.67 3.21 15.09
CA LEU A 250 -9.41 2.45 15.08
C LEU A 250 -8.78 2.37 16.48
N GLN A 251 -8.84 3.45 17.24
CA GLN A 251 -8.35 3.48 18.61
C GLN A 251 -9.17 2.57 19.52
N LYS A 252 -10.51 2.63 19.47
CA LYS A 252 -11.38 1.75 20.26
C LYS A 252 -11.15 0.26 19.93
N LEU A 253 -10.91 -0.08 18.66
CA LEU A 253 -10.52 -1.43 18.26
C LEU A 253 -9.17 -1.83 18.88
N ALA A 254 -8.14 -0.97 18.78
CA ALA A 254 -6.82 -1.25 19.34
C ALA A 254 -6.81 -1.34 20.88
N GLU A 255 -7.76 -0.68 21.54
CA GLU A 255 -8.00 -0.71 22.99
C GLU A 255 -8.91 -1.85 23.44
N ARG A 256 -9.33 -2.74 22.53
CA ARG A 256 -10.22 -3.88 22.81
C ARG A 256 -11.61 -3.50 23.32
N LYS A 257 -12.08 -2.30 23.00
CA LYS A 257 -13.42 -1.81 23.42
C LYS A 257 -14.54 -2.25 22.49
N ILE A 258 -14.21 -2.74 21.28
CA ILE A 258 -15.18 -3.14 20.27
C ILE A 258 -15.01 -4.63 19.99
N ALA A 259 -16.08 -5.39 20.15
CA ALA A 259 -16.16 -6.78 19.73
C ALA A 259 -16.34 -6.88 18.21
N ILE A 260 -15.82 -7.94 17.59
CA ILE A 260 -16.00 -8.22 16.16
C ILE A 260 -16.79 -9.51 15.98
N LEU A 261 -17.81 -9.45 15.12
CA LEU A 261 -18.60 -10.61 14.69
C LEU A 261 -18.45 -10.82 13.18
N PHE A 262 -17.83 -11.93 12.77
CA PHE A 262 -17.69 -12.29 11.36
C PHE A 262 -18.85 -13.16 10.89
N VAL A 263 -19.72 -12.64 10.03
CA VAL A 263 -20.85 -13.40 9.49
C VAL A 263 -20.39 -14.28 8.33
N GLY A 264 -20.54 -15.58 8.51
CA GLY A 264 -20.27 -16.66 7.54
C GLY A 264 -21.34 -17.77 7.61
N GLN A 265 -20.93 -19.03 7.63
CA GLN A 265 -21.79 -20.21 7.40
C GLN A 265 -22.74 -20.60 8.54
N LYS A 266 -22.57 -20.06 9.76
CA LYS A 266 -23.38 -20.44 10.92
C LYS A 266 -24.82 -19.95 10.82
N THR A 267 -25.73 -20.56 11.59
CA THR A 267 -27.12 -20.12 11.65
C THR A 267 -27.23 -18.80 12.43
N PRO A 268 -28.29 -17.99 12.20
CA PRO A 268 -28.52 -16.77 12.96
C PRO A 268 -28.49 -16.98 14.48
N ASP A 269 -29.14 -18.03 14.97
CA ASP A 269 -29.21 -18.36 16.41
C ASP A 269 -27.84 -18.60 17.03
N GLU A 270 -26.92 -19.25 16.31
CA GLU A 270 -25.55 -19.47 16.79
C GLU A 270 -24.81 -18.13 16.99
N TYR A 271 -24.96 -17.17 16.07
CA TYR A 271 -24.34 -15.85 16.23
C TYR A 271 -24.91 -15.09 17.43
N LEU A 272 -26.23 -15.11 17.60
CA LEU A 272 -26.89 -14.45 18.71
C LEU A 272 -26.44 -15.05 20.06
N ALA A 273 -26.22 -16.37 20.12
CA ALA A 273 -25.67 -17.02 21.30
C ALA A 273 -24.26 -16.52 21.63
N TYR A 274 -23.35 -16.46 20.65
CA TYR A 274 -21.99 -15.93 20.86
C TYR A 274 -21.99 -14.48 21.36
N VAL A 275 -22.88 -13.65 20.80
CA VAL A 275 -22.98 -12.26 21.21
C VAL A 275 -23.48 -12.18 22.64
N ARG A 276 -24.61 -12.82 22.98
CA ARG A 276 -25.17 -12.80 24.35
C ARG A 276 -24.18 -13.25 25.43
N GLU A 277 -23.31 -14.20 25.11
CA GLU A 277 -22.31 -14.72 26.06
C GLU A 277 -21.22 -13.69 26.39
N LYS A 278 -20.78 -12.90 25.40
CA LYS A 278 -19.51 -12.17 25.48
C LYS A 278 -19.60 -10.65 25.35
N ILE A 279 -20.70 -10.13 24.83
CA ILE A 279 -20.79 -8.72 24.45
C ILE A 279 -20.73 -7.76 25.64
N ASN A 280 -21.08 -8.22 26.85
CA ASN A 280 -21.06 -7.41 28.08
C ASN A 280 -19.66 -6.89 28.46
N TRP A 281 -18.60 -7.39 27.84
CA TRP A 281 -17.22 -6.94 28.07
C TRP A 281 -16.77 -5.84 27.09
N PHE A 282 -17.65 -5.40 26.20
CA PHE A 282 -17.32 -4.46 25.12
C PHE A 282 -18.31 -3.30 25.08
N ASP A 283 -17.85 -2.13 24.65
CA ASP A 283 -18.64 -0.90 24.52
C ASP A 283 -19.28 -0.78 23.12
N GLY A 284 -19.02 -1.74 22.24
CA GLY A 284 -19.50 -1.75 20.87
C GLY A 284 -19.32 -3.08 20.18
N LEU A 285 -20.05 -3.24 19.08
CA LEU A 285 -20.05 -4.41 18.22
C LEU A 285 -19.85 -4.00 16.77
N LEU A 286 -18.85 -4.56 16.12
CA LEU A 286 -18.62 -4.44 14.68
C LEU A 286 -18.99 -5.75 13.99
N ILE A 287 -20.09 -5.72 13.25
CA ILE A 287 -20.60 -6.86 12.47
C ILE A 287 -19.98 -6.79 11.08
N CYS A 288 -19.26 -7.83 10.69
CA CYS A 288 -18.49 -7.91 9.45
C CYS A 288 -19.08 -8.98 8.53
N SER A 289 -19.51 -8.62 7.32
CA SER A 289 -20.03 -9.57 6.34
C SER A 289 -19.61 -9.22 4.91
N ARG A 290 -19.51 -10.24 4.05
CA ARG A 290 -19.19 -10.07 2.63
C ARG A 290 -19.87 -11.12 1.75
N GLY A 291 -20.11 -10.77 0.50
CA GLY A 291 -20.71 -11.64 -0.52
C GLY A 291 -22.08 -12.16 -0.11
N LEU A 292 -22.28 -13.47 -0.25
CA LEU A 292 -23.56 -14.13 0.04
C LEU A 292 -24.03 -13.96 1.50
N TRP A 293 -23.09 -13.75 2.43
CA TRP A 293 -23.37 -13.65 3.87
C TRP A 293 -23.94 -12.30 4.31
N VAL A 294 -23.96 -11.30 3.42
CA VAL A 294 -24.60 -10.02 3.68
C VAL A 294 -26.10 -10.19 3.95
N LYS A 295 -26.76 -11.18 3.33
CA LYS A 295 -28.17 -11.50 3.63
C LYS A 295 -28.36 -11.93 5.08
N THR A 296 -27.47 -12.77 5.60
CA THR A 296 -27.50 -13.20 7.01
C THR A 296 -27.25 -12.02 7.95
N HIS A 297 -26.39 -11.07 7.56
CA HIS A 297 -26.18 -9.83 8.32
C HIS A 297 -27.50 -9.07 8.49
N TYR A 298 -28.24 -8.82 7.42
CA TYR A 298 -29.52 -8.10 7.49
C TYR A 298 -30.54 -8.76 8.43
N ILE A 299 -30.54 -10.09 8.52
CA ILE A 299 -31.41 -10.85 9.43
C ILE A 299 -30.97 -10.65 10.89
N LEU A 300 -29.66 -10.65 11.14
CA LEU A 300 -29.09 -10.53 12.48
C LEU A 300 -29.21 -9.13 13.08
N GLU A 301 -29.12 -8.09 12.25
CA GLU A 301 -28.97 -6.70 12.71
C GLU A 301 -30.06 -6.23 13.70
N PRO A 302 -31.36 -6.46 13.47
CA PRO A 302 -32.40 -6.03 14.41
C PRO A 302 -32.31 -6.73 15.78
N GLU A 303 -31.99 -8.02 15.78
CA GLU A 303 -31.85 -8.80 17.00
C GLU A 303 -30.59 -8.42 17.78
N LEU A 304 -29.47 -8.19 17.09
CA LEU A 304 -28.23 -7.71 17.69
C LEU A 304 -28.38 -6.30 18.27
N SER A 305 -29.09 -5.40 17.56
CA SER A 305 -29.43 -4.07 18.05
C SER A 305 -30.25 -4.15 19.35
N THR A 306 -31.22 -5.07 19.41
CA THR A 306 -32.02 -5.31 20.61
C THR A 306 -31.16 -5.83 21.77
N ILE A 307 -30.24 -6.76 21.51
CA ILE A 307 -29.30 -7.26 22.52
C ILE A 307 -28.42 -6.11 23.06
N MET A 308 -27.79 -5.33 22.17
CA MET A 308 -26.96 -4.19 22.54
C MET A 308 -27.72 -3.16 23.38
N GLN A 309 -28.94 -2.79 22.98
CA GLN A 309 -29.76 -1.82 23.71
C GLN A 309 -30.18 -2.32 25.09
N ASN A 310 -30.42 -3.64 25.24
CA ASN A 310 -30.77 -4.26 26.52
C ASN A 310 -29.60 -4.34 27.50
N ILE A 311 -28.37 -4.32 27.01
CA ILE A 311 -27.16 -4.32 27.85
C ILE A 311 -26.84 -2.90 28.29
N HIS A 312 -26.97 -1.95 27.38
CA HIS A 312 -26.70 -0.53 27.61
C HIS A 312 -28.00 0.25 27.85
N LEU A 313 -28.79 -0.19 28.84
CA LEU A 313 -30.16 0.28 29.12
C LEU A 313 -30.30 1.79 29.24
N THR A 314 -29.25 2.48 29.70
CA THR A 314 -29.26 3.91 30.00
C THR A 314 -28.71 4.77 28.87
N GLU A 315 -28.14 4.16 27.84
CA GLU A 315 -27.40 4.90 26.83
C GLU A 315 -28.03 4.72 25.44
N LYS A 316 -27.94 5.76 24.62
CA LYS A 316 -28.51 5.72 23.27
C LYS A 316 -27.59 4.91 22.36
N LEU A 317 -28.08 3.78 21.85
CA LEU A 317 -27.39 3.02 20.83
C LEU A 317 -27.33 3.83 19.52
N ALA A 318 -26.13 4.00 19.00
CA ALA A 318 -25.88 4.59 17.70
C ALA A 318 -25.33 3.52 16.74
N THR A 319 -25.70 3.63 15.47
CA THR A 319 -25.27 2.71 14.43
C THR A 319 -24.62 3.45 13.29
N LYS A 320 -23.50 2.92 12.80
CA LYS A 320 -22.81 3.38 11.59
C LYS A 320 -22.68 2.23 10.59
N TYR A 321 -22.85 2.57 9.32
CA TYR A 321 -22.81 1.62 8.22
C TYR A 321 -21.61 1.91 7.32
N PHE A 322 -20.92 0.86 6.92
CA PHE A 322 -19.94 0.88 5.84
C PHE A 322 -20.34 -0.21 4.86
N GLU A 323 -20.92 0.18 3.74
CA GLU A 323 -21.48 -0.75 2.76
C GLU A 323 -21.10 -0.33 1.35
N GLY A 324 -20.81 -1.33 0.52
CA GLY A 324 -20.47 -1.10 -0.88
C GLY A 324 -19.65 -2.23 -1.47
N ASP A 325 -19.22 -2.00 -2.70
CA ASP A 325 -18.61 -3.02 -3.55
C ASP A 325 -17.10 -2.82 -3.65
N LEU A 326 -16.34 -3.86 -3.33
CA LEU A 326 -14.87 -3.87 -3.42
C LEU A 326 -14.39 -4.95 -4.38
N LEU A 327 -13.24 -4.72 -5.02
CA LEU A 327 -12.62 -5.70 -5.89
C LEU A 327 -11.90 -6.79 -5.07
N SER A 328 -12.08 -8.04 -5.48
CA SER A 328 -11.40 -9.22 -4.94
C SER A 328 -10.08 -9.52 -5.66
N GLU A 329 -9.36 -10.53 -5.18
CA GLU A 329 -8.16 -11.13 -5.78
C GLU A 329 -8.34 -11.50 -7.26
N ASN A 330 -9.55 -11.92 -7.64
CA ASN A 330 -9.89 -12.41 -8.97
C ASN A 330 -10.47 -11.32 -9.89
N ASN A 331 -10.36 -10.04 -9.49
CA ASN A 331 -11.08 -8.91 -10.10
C ASN A 331 -12.62 -9.07 -10.08
N GLU A 332 -13.14 -9.91 -9.19
CA GLU A 332 -14.58 -10.01 -8.97
C GLU A 332 -15.01 -8.95 -7.99
N THR A 333 -16.15 -8.33 -8.24
CA THR A 333 -16.75 -7.39 -7.29
C THR A 333 -17.45 -8.18 -6.19
N ILE A 334 -17.01 -7.96 -4.94
CA ILE A 334 -17.64 -8.55 -3.75
C ILE A 334 -18.34 -7.42 -2.99
N HIS A 335 -19.59 -7.65 -2.65
CA HIS A 335 -20.34 -6.74 -1.80
C HIS A 335 -19.91 -6.91 -0.34
N HIS A 336 -19.61 -5.81 0.34
CA HIS A 336 -19.23 -5.76 1.74
C HIS A 336 -20.24 -4.96 2.53
N ARG A 337 -20.57 -5.44 3.73
CA ARG A 337 -21.37 -4.71 4.70
C ARG A 337 -20.77 -4.85 6.09
N TYR A 338 -20.44 -3.72 6.68
CA TYR A 338 -20.00 -3.58 8.06
C TYR A 338 -20.96 -2.69 8.82
N THR A 339 -21.40 -3.14 9.99
CA THR A 339 -22.29 -2.37 10.87
C THR A 339 -21.61 -2.21 12.21
N TYR A 340 -21.32 -0.97 12.57
CA TYR A 340 -20.76 -0.61 13.85
C TYR A 340 -21.87 -0.10 14.77
N MET A 341 -22.24 -0.91 15.76
CA MET A 341 -23.15 -0.56 16.82
C MET A 341 -22.33 -0.13 18.03
N TYR A 342 -22.58 1.06 18.56
CA TYR A 342 -21.83 1.60 19.67
C TYR A 342 -22.67 2.50 20.53
N VAL A 343 -22.20 2.66 21.75
CA VAL A 343 -22.87 3.49 22.72
C VAL A 343 -22.34 4.90 22.64
N ASN A 344 -23.24 5.87 22.52
CA ASN A 344 -22.87 7.28 22.46
C ASN A 344 -22.98 7.91 23.86
N SER A 345 -21.85 8.10 24.52
CA SER A 345 -21.74 8.79 25.81
C SER A 345 -22.01 10.30 25.73
N ASP A 346 -21.98 10.88 24.52
CA ASP A 346 -22.08 12.33 24.29
C ASP A 346 -23.55 12.79 24.11
N ALA A 347 -24.52 12.01 24.57
CA ALA A 347 -25.95 12.40 24.54
C ALA A 347 -26.36 13.32 25.71
N GLU A 348 -25.44 13.64 26.63
CA GLU A 348 -25.62 14.61 27.70
C GLU A 348 -24.52 15.70 27.63
N SER A 349 -24.68 16.65 26.72
CA SER A 349 -24.04 17.98 26.83
C SER A 349 -24.95 19.06 26.28
#